data_AF-U5EIC5-F1
#
_entry.id   AF-U5EIC5-F1
#
_cell.length_a   1.000
_cell.length_b   1.000
_cell.length_c   1.000
_cell.angle_alpha   90.00
_cell.angle_beta   90.00
_cell.angle_gamma   90.00
#
_symmetry.space_group_name_H-M   'P 1'
#
loop_
_entity.id
_entity.type
_entity.pdbx_description
1 polymer ?
#
loop_
_entity_poly.entity_id
_entity_poly.type
_entity_poly.pdbx_seq_one_letter_code
_entity_poly.pdbx_strand_id
1 'polypeptide(L)'
;MVVQDTKTKIGDVTAIAAVCVAGVLAVTNLLGAVLLVRAFFDDPDRLDDSLTLFTTLGALLAAAAFGYGGVLLARRDETGRWIVIVAAGTQVALGLLGLLATAVNYDPEYGIHWFADKPVSEWLPIGLGGVPGAVTAIVIHNWQAALIVVLLSGLALAAAAVRPTADYTLAATEPGAGSTV
;
A
#
# COMPACT_ATOMS: atom_id res chain seq x y z
N MET A 1 -34.68 14.68 5.81
CA MET A 1 -33.99 14.98 4.54
C MET A 1 -32.54 15.41 4.76
N VAL A 2 -32.25 16.58 5.34
CA VAL A 2 -30.86 17.14 5.43
C VAL A 2 -29.82 16.19 6.05
N VAL A 3 -30.17 15.43 7.10
CA VAL A 3 -29.22 14.51 7.77
C VAL A 3 -28.86 13.30 6.92
N GLN A 4 -29.80 12.78 6.11
CA GLN A 4 -29.51 11.67 5.19
C GLN A 4 -28.63 12.14 4.03
N ASP A 5 -28.94 13.30 3.44
CA ASP A 5 -28.13 13.88 2.34
C ASP A 5 -26.68 14.13 2.76
N THR A 6 -26.44 14.56 4.00
CA THR A 6 -25.08 14.79 4.51
C THR A 6 -24.32 13.48 4.76
N LYS A 7 -24.99 12.44 5.28
CA LYS A 7 -24.34 11.13 5.52
C LYS A 7 -23.91 10.47 4.22
N THR A 8 -24.78 10.48 3.20
CA THR A 8 -24.47 9.94 1.86
C THR A 8 -23.26 10.64 1.25
N LYS A 9 -23.21 11.99 1.32
CA LYS A 9 -22.08 12.78 0.81
C LYS A 9 -20.75 12.45 1.50
N ILE A 10 -20.74 12.27 2.82
CA ILE A 10 -19.51 11.93 3.56
C ILE A 10 -19.05 10.50 3.23
N GLY A 11 -19.98 9.55 3.11
CA GLY A 11 -19.70 8.18 2.69
C GLY A 11 -19.06 8.12 1.31
N ASP A 12 -19.63 8.84 0.33
CA ASP A 12 -19.09 8.93 -1.02
C ASP A 12 -17.66 9.53 -1.03
N VAL A 13 -17.42 10.62 -0.29
CA VAL A 13 -16.10 11.28 -0.24
C VAL A 13 -15.03 10.37 0.36
N THR A 14 -15.34 9.71 1.48
CA THR A 14 -14.38 8.81 2.15
C THR A 14 -14.09 7.56 1.32
N ALA A 15 -15.11 7.00 0.65
CA ALA A 15 -14.94 5.89 -0.28
C ALA A 15 -14.09 6.28 -1.50
N ILE A 16 -14.33 7.44 -2.12
CA ILE A 16 -13.52 7.94 -3.24
C ILE A 16 -12.08 8.15 -2.78
N ALA A 17 -11.85 8.72 -1.60
CA ALA A 17 -10.51 8.88 -1.05
C ALA A 17 -9.82 7.52 -0.88
N ALA A 18 -10.50 6.53 -0.29
CA ALA A 18 -9.98 5.18 -0.14
C ALA A 18 -9.62 4.54 -1.49
N VAL A 19 -10.49 4.66 -2.51
CA VAL A 19 -10.26 4.15 -3.86
C VAL A 19 -9.06 4.83 -4.52
N CYS A 20 -8.96 6.16 -4.46
CA CYS A 20 -7.86 6.92 -5.05
C CYS A 20 -6.52 6.55 -4.39
N VAL A 21 -6.47 6.50 -3.05
CA VAL A 21 -5.25 6.14 -2.33
C VAL A 21 -4.88 4.68 -2.60
N ALA A 22 -5.85 3.76 -2.64
CA ALA A 22 -5.59 2.38 -3.06
C ALA A 22 -5.03 2.29 -4.49
N GLY A 23 -5.53 3.09 -5.43
CA GLY A 23 -4.98 3.19 -6.78
C GLY A 23 -3.51 3.63 -6.79
N VAL A 24 -3.16 4.66 -6.01
CA VAL A 24 -1.76 5.12 -5.85
C VAL A 24 -0.89 4.02 -5.22
N LEU A 25 -1.39 3.33 -4.20
CA LEU A 25 -0.69 2.20 -3.57
C LEU A 25 -0.48 1.03 -4.52
N ALA A 26 -1.44 0.76 -5.41
CA ALA A 26 -1.31 -0.27 -6.43
C ALA A 26 -0.21 0.07 -7.43
N VAL A 27 -0.22 1.32 -7.94
CA VAL A 27 0.79 1.80 -8.91
C VAL A 27 2.18 1.82 -8.29
N THR A 28 2.32 2.33 -7.06
CA THR A 28 3.63 2.40 -6.39
C THR A 28 4.22 1.02 -6.10
N ASN A 29 3.41 0.04 -5.66
CA ASN A 29 3.86 -1.34 -5.51
C ASN A 29 4.28 -1.95 -6.86
N LEU A 30 3.52 -1.71 -7.92
CA LEU A 30 3.84 -2.23 -9.26
C LEU A 30 5.14 -1.63 -9.80
N LEU A 31 5.31 -0.30 -9.67
CA LEU A 31 6.54 0.38 -10.07
C LEU A 31 7.74 -0.12 -9.27
N GLY A 32 7.59 -0.27 -7.94
CA GLY A 32 8.64 -0.83 -7.09
C GLY A 32 9.05 -2.24 -7.51
N ALA A 33 8.08 -3.10 -7.85
CA ALA A 33 8.36 -4.45 -8.36
C ALA A 33 9.13 -4.41 -9.69
N VAL A 34 8.69 -3.60 -10.65
CA VAL A 34 9.34 -3.46 -11.97
C VAL A 34 10.77 -2.95 -11.83
N LEU A 35 10.99 -1.94 -11.00
CA LEU A 35 12.30 -1.35 -10.79
C LEU A 35 13.25 -2.29 -10.05
N LEU A 36 12.73 -3.05 -9.07
CA LEU A 36 13.51 -4.05 -8.34
C LEU A 36 13.95 -5.19 -9.27
N VAL A 37 13.03 -5.73 -10.07
CA VAL A 37 13.34 -6.77 -11.07
C VAL A 37 14.35 -6.26 -12.10
N ARG A 38 14.19 -5.02 -12.56
CA ARG A 38 15.15 -4.41 -13.47
C ARG A 38 16.55 -4.29 -12.84
N ALA A 39 16.63 -3.80 -11.60
CA ALA A 39 17.90 -3.70 -10.88
C ALA A 39 18.58 -5.07 -10.71
N PHE A 40 17.79 -6.12 -10.45
CA PHE A 40 18.28 -7.50 -10.37
C PHE A 40 18.85 -8.02 -11.68
N PHE A 41 18.19 -7.75 -12.81
CA PHE A 41 18.71 -8.17 -14.12
C PHE A 41 19.89 -7.34 -14.62
N ASP A 42 19.94 -6.05 -14.25
CA ASP A 42 21.03 -5.17 -14.64
C ASP A 42 22.34 -5.52 -13.90
N ASP A 43 22.25 -5.99 -12.65
CA ASP A 43 23.41 -6.48 -11.87
C ASP A 43 22.97 -7.39 -10.70
N PRO A 44 22.95 -8.72 -10.91
CA PRO A 44 22.38 -9.68 -9.96
C PRO A 44 23.20 -9.82 -8.67
N ASP A 45 24.48 -9.52 -8.68
CA ASP A 45 25.33 -9.58 -7.47
C ASP A 45 25.01 -8.44 -6.48
N ARG A 46 24.16 -7.46 -6.86
CA ARG A 46 23.79 -6.30 -6.01
C ARG A 46 22.67 -6.57 -5.02
N LEU A 47 21.86 -7.58 -5.27
CA LEU A 47 20.64 -7.83 -4.52
C LEU A 47 20.60 -9.30 -4.10
N ASP A 48 20.26 -9.55 -2.83
CA ASP A 48 19.98 -10.91 -2.39
C ASP A 48 18.81 -11.51 -3.21
N ASP A 49 19.06 -12.65 -3.86
CA ASP A 49 18.10 -13.34 -4.75
C ASP A 49 16.77 -13.61 -4.04
N SER A 50 16.84 -14.13 -2.81
CA SER A 50 15.68 -14.56 -2.06
C SER A 50 14.85 -13.37 -1.61
N LEU A 51 15.52 -12.34 -1.08
CA LEU A 51 14.86 -11.11 -0.66
C LEU A 51 14.24 -10.38 -1.84
N THR A 52 14.92 -10.36 -2.99
CA THR A 52 14.41 -9.79 -4.24
C THR A 52 13.15 -10.50 -4.71
N LEU A 53 13.16 -11.84 -4.72
CA LEU A 53 12.02 -12.65 -5.12
C LEU A 53 10.81 -12.40 -4.20
N PHE A 54 10.99 -12.51 -2.88
CA PHE A 54 9.89 -12.32 -1.93
C PHE A 54 9.36 -10.88 -1.92
N THR A 55 10.24 -9.89 -2.04
CA THR A 55 9.84 -8.48 -2.11
C THR A 55 9.04 -8.20 -3.38
N THR A 56 9.47 -8.74 -4.51
CA THR A 56 8.76 -8.61 -5.79
C THR A 56 7.39 -9.28 -5.74
N LEU A 57 7.31 -10.52 -5.25
CA LEU A 57 6.04 -11.24 -5.11
C LEU A 57 5.09 -10.53 -4.14
N GLY A 58 5.61 -10.05 -3.00
CA GLY A 58 4.83 -9.27 -2.04
C GLY A 58 4.31 -7.97 -2.64
N ALA A 59 5.13 -7.27 -3.42
CA ALA A 59 4.74 -6.06 -4.13
C ALA A 59 3.64 -6.32 -5.19
N LEU A 60 3.79 -7.38 -5.98
CA LEU A 60 2.77 -7.76 -6.97
C LEU A 60 1.44 -8.16 -6.31
N LEU A 61 1.51 -8.91 -5.20
CA LEU A 61 0.33 -9.27 -4.42
C LEU A 61 -0.35 -8.03 -3.83
N ALA A 62 0.42 -7.11 -3.26
CA ALA A 62 -0.09 -5.85 -2.73
C ALA A 62 -0.72 -4.99 -3.85
N ALA A 63 -0.08 -4.89 -5.02
CA ALA A 63 -0.61 -4.18 -6.16
C ALA A 63 -1.96 -4.77 -6.63
N ALA A 64 -2.05 -6.11 -6.71
CA ALA A 64 -3.29 -6.79 -7.04
C ALA A 64 -4.36 -6.57 -5.97
N ALA A 65 -4.03 -6.66 -4.67
CA ALA A 65 -4.96 -6.47 -3.58
C ALA A 65 -5.51 -5.03 -3.55
N PHE A 66 -4.66 -4.01 -3.64
CA PHE A 66 -5.11 -2.61 -3.69
C PHE A 66 -5.88 -2.29 -4.96
N GLY A 67 -5.44 -2.77 -6.12
CA GLY A 67 -6.13 -2.56 -7.39
C GLY A 67 -7.51 -3.22 -7.40
N TYR A 68 -7.57 -4.51 -7.09
CA TYR A 68 -8.83 -5.26 -7.08
C TYR A 68 -9.77 -4.79 -5.95
N GLY A 69 -9.24 -4.63 -4.73
CA GLY A 69 -10.00 -4.11 -3.59
C GLY A 69 -10.54 -2.70 -3.85
N GLY A 70 -9.76 -1.83 -4.47
CA GLY A 70 -10.19 -0.49 -4.89
C GLY A 70 -11.30 -0.53 -5.95
N VAL A 71 -11.19 -1.40 -6.96
CA VAL A 71 -12.24 -1.58 -7.98
C VAL A 71 -13.54 -2.10 -7.37
N LEU A 72 -13.45 -3.10 -6.48
CA LEU A 72 -14.61 -3.62 -5.76
C LEU A 72 -15.25 -2.56 -4.86
N LEU A 73 -14.44 -1.82 -4.11
CA LEU A 73 -14.92 -0.72 -3.27
C LEU A 73 -15.62 0.36 -4.10
N ALA A 74 -15.07 0.74 -5.26
CA ALA A 74 -15.72 1.68 -6.18
C ALA A 74 -17.08 1.16 -6.72
N ARG A 75 -17.26 -0.16 -6.74
CA ARG A 75 -18.54 -0.83 -7.07
C ARG A 75 -19.45 -1.01 -5.86
N ARG A 76 -19.11 -0.40 -4.71
CA ARG A 76 -19.83 -0.51 -3.43
C ARG A 76 -19.82 -1.93 -2.85
N ASP A 77 -18.85 -2.75 -3.20
CA ASP A 77 -18.69 -4.09 -2.62
C ASP A 77 -17.91 -4.02 -1.30
N GLU A 78 -18.53 -4.52 -0.23
CA GLU A 78 -17.95 -4.60 1.10
C GLU A 78 -16.70 -5.47 1.17
N THR A 79 -16.62 -6.51 0.33
CA THR A 79 -15.42 -7.34 0.17
C THR A 79 -14.23 -6.50 -0.26
N GLY A 80 -14.46 -5.55 -1.18
CA GLY A 80 -13.44 -4.60 -1.63
C GLY A 80 -12.89 -3.76 -0.49
N ARG A 81 -13.79 -3.25 0.38
CA ARG A 81 -13.42 -2.50 1.58
C ARG A 81 -12.49 -3.31 2.50
N TRP A 82 -12.85 -4.56 2.78
CA TRP A 82 -12.03 -5.44 3.63
C TRP A 82 -10.68 -5.79 3.02
N ILE A 83 -10.62 -6.04 1.71
CA ILE A 83 -9.35 -6.28 1.01
C ILE A 83 -8.43 -5.06 1.17
N VAL A 84 -8.94 -3.85 0.97
CA VAL A 84 -8.15 -2.61 1.16
C VAL A 84 -7.69 -2.45 2.61
N ILE A 85 -8.55 -2.72 3.59
CA ILE A 85 -8.20 -2.65 5.02
C ILE A 85 -7.05 -3.62 5.35
N VAL A 86 -7.15 -4.88 4.92
CA VAL A 86 -6.14 -5.91 5.22
C VAL A 86 -4.82 -5.59 4.51
N ALA A 87 -4.86 -5.21 3.23
CA ALA A 87 -3.67 -4.83 2.46
C ALA A 87 -2.99 -3.59 3.08
N ALA A 88 -3.77 -2.55 3.40
CA ALA A 88 -3.28 -1.34 4.03
C ALA A 88 -2.68 -1.62 5.42
N GLY A 89 -3.38 -2.39 6.26
CA GLY A 89 -2.90 -2.76 7.59
C GLY A 89 -1.58 -3.55 7.53
N THR A 90 -1.47 -4.49 6.59
CA THR A 90 -0.23 -5.26 6.37
C THR A 90 0.92 -4.33 5.96
N GLN A 91 0.66 -3.42 5.02
CA GLN A 91 1.69 -2.50 4.55
C GLN A 91 2.08 -1.45 5.60
N VAL A 92 1.14 -0.99 6.45
CA VAL A 92 1.45 -0.18 7.64
C VAL A 92 2.36 -0.95 8.59
N ALA A 93 2.05 -2.21 8.89
CA ALA A 93 2.87 -3.02 9.79
C ALA A 93 4.30 -3.17 9.27
N LEU A 94 4.48 -3.42 7.96
CA LEU A 94 5.80 -3.46 7.32
C LEU A 94 6.55 -2.11 7.43
N GLY A 95 5.87 -1.00 7.19
CA GLY A 95 6.46 0.33 7.34
C GLY A 95 6.87 0.63 8.78
N LEU A 96 6.05 0.24 9.76
CA LEU A 96 6.38 0.37 11.18
C LEU A 96 7.60 -0.48 11.58
N LEU A 97 7.74 -1.69 11.04
CA LEU A 97 8.93 -2.51 11.22
C LEU A 97 10.18 -1.81 10.64
N GLY A 98 10.07 -1.15 9.48
CA GLY A 98 11.15 -0.34 8.92
C GLY A 98 11.53 0.86 9.80
N LEU A 99 10.54 1.57 10.36
CA LEU A 99 10.80 2.65 11.33
C LEU A 99 11.48 2.10 12.59
N LEU A 100 11.03 0.97 13.12
CA LEU A 100 11.62 0.33 14.29
C LEU A 100 13.07 -0.10 14.03
N ALA A 101 13.34 -0.77 12.90
CA ALA A 101 14.67 -1.19 12.48
C ALA A 101 15.62 0.01 12.36
N THR A 102 15.13 1.13 11.82
CA THR A 102 15.88 2.38 11.76
C THR A 102 16.12 2.98 13.14
N ALA A 103 15.11 2.98 14.02
CA ALA A 103 15.22 3.54 15.36
C ALA A 103 16.22 2.80 16.26
N VAL A 104 16.38 1.49 16.07
CA VAL A 104 17.32 0.66 16.85
C VAL A 104 18.67 0.46 16.17
N ASN A 105 18.91 1.08 15.00
CA ASN A 105 20.10 0.85 14.15
C ASN A 105 20.37 -0.65 13.92
N TYR A 106 19.32 -1.39 13.56
CA TYR A 106 19.42 -2.82 13.27
C TYR A 106 20.29 -3.11 12.04
N ASP A 107 21.55 -3.47 12.22
CA ASP A 107 22.40 -3.91 11.11
C ASP A 107 22.20 -5.41 10.87
N PRO A 108 21.67 -5.84 9.71
CA PRO A 108 21.58 -7.26 9.40
C PRO A 108 22.99 -7.83 9.17
N GLU A 109 23.58 -8.39 10.22
CA GLU A 109 24.91 -9.03 10.22
C GLU A 109 25.07 -10.19 9.19
N TYR A 110 24.00 -10.57 8.49
CA TYR A 110 23.93 -11.73 7.59
C TYR A 110 24.36 -11.49 6.13
N GLY A 111 25.10 -10.43 5.82
CA GLY A 111 25.64 -10.22 4.47
C GLY A 111 24.55 -10.02 3.39
N ILE A 112 23.40 -9.48 3.78
CA ILE A 112 22.32 -9.16 2.84
C ILE A 112 22.79 -8.00 1.96
N HIS A 113 23.09 -8.29 0.70
CA HIS A 113 23.36 -7.27 -0.29
C HIS A 113 22.02 -6.64 -0.72
N TRP A 114 21.78 -5.40 -0.33
CA TRP A 114 20.59 -4.64 -0.72
C TRP A 114 20.95 -3.17 -0.96
N PHE A 115 21.33 -2.86 -2.20
CA PHE A 115 21.80 -1.52 -2.60
C PHE A 115 22.98 -0.97 -1.77
N ALA A 116 23.82 -1.84 -1.21
CA ALA A 116 25.01 -1.42 -0.48
C ALA A 116 25.89 -0.51 -1.36
N ASP A 117 26.33 0.61 -0.79
CA ASP A 117 27.27 1.59 -1.39
C ASP A 117 26.77 2.44 -2.58
N LYS A 118 25.47 2.55 -2.81
CA LYS A 118 24.91 3.35 -3.92
C LYS A 118 24.27 4.69 -3.52
N PRO A 119 24.35 5.71 -4.40
CA PRO A 119 23.77 7.02 -4.15
C PRO A 119 22.25 6.97 -4.06
N VAL A 120 21.68 7.85 -3.24
CA VAL A 120 20.24 7.98 -2.94
C VAL A 120 19.35 7.95 -4.19
N SER A 121 19.82 8.52 -5.31
CA SER A 121 19.08 8.57 -6.57
C SER A 121 18.74 7.19 -7.18
N GLU A 122 19.53 6.16 -6.89
CA GLU A 122 19.33 4.82 -7.48
C GLU A 122 18.26 4.02 -6.73
N TRP A 123 18.19 4.13 -5.41
CA TRP A 123 17.20 3.40 -4.61
C TRP A 123 15.95 4.23 -4.31
N LEU A 124 15.98 5.56 -4.38
CA LEU A 124 14.84 6.44 -4.07
C LEU A 124 13.57 6.07 -4.86
N PRO A 125 13.61 5.79 -6.18
CA PRO A 125 12.41 5.39 -6.93
C PRO A 125 11.79 4.07 -6.45
N ILE A 126 12.60 3.15 -5.92
CA ILE A 126 12.19 1.85 -5.34
C ILE A 126 11.72 2.03 -3.90
N GLY A 127 12.36 2.95 -3.17
CA GLY A 127 12.12 3.30 -1.78
C GLY A 127 10.83 4.07 -1.52
N LEU A 128 10.29 4.75 -2.54
CA LEU A 128 9.21 5.72 -2.37
C LEU A 128 7.80 5.13 -2.25
N GLY A 129 7.61 3.81 -2.29
CA GLY A 129 6.30 3.25 -1.97
C GLY A 129 6.20 1.73 -1.96
N GLY A 130 5.14 1.25 -1.33
CA GLY A 130 4.80 -0.17 -1.33
C GLY A 130 5.69 -1.05 -0.45
N VAL A 131 5.60 -2.35 -0.70
CA VAL A 131 6.44 -3.39 -0.09
C VAL A 131 7.94 -3.17 -0.36
N PRO A 132 8.40 -2.84 -1.59
CA PRO A 132 9.83 -2.61 -1.84
C PRO A 132 10.40 -1.44 -1.05
N GLY A 133 9.61 -0.38 -0.85
CA GLY A 133 9.99 0.74 -0.01
C GLY A 133 10.15 0.36 1.47
N ALA A 134 9.23 -0.46 1.98
CA ALA A 134 9.32 -0.95 3.37
C ALA A 134 10.53 -1.85 3.59
N VAL A 135 10.79 -2.79 2.67
CA VAL A 135 11.98 -3.67 2.73
C VAL A 135 13.26 -2.85 2.64
N THR A 136 13.32 -1.89 1.73
CA THR A 136 14.46 -0.97 1.61
C THR A 136 14.67 -0.21 2.91
N ALA A 137 13.62 0.31 3.54
CA ALA A 137 13.76 0.99 4.83
C ALA A 137 14.30 0.10 5.95
N ILE A 138 13.93 -1.18 5.97
CA ILE A 138 14.43 -2.15 6.95
C ILE A 138 15.93 -2.39 6.77
N VAL A 139 16.39 -2.54 5.52
CA VAL A 139 17.77 -2.97 5.25
C VAL A 139 18.77 -1.79 5.22
N ILE A 140 18.39 -0.64 4.67
CA ILE A 140 19.29 0.53 4.53
C ILE A 140 18.98 1.68 5.49
N HIS A 141 18.22 1.43 6.56
CA HIS A 141 17.88 2.42 7.60
C HIS A 141 17.22 3.71 7.10
N ASN A 142 16.43 3.59 6.02
CA ASN A 142 15.81 4.76 5.44
C ASN A 142 14.44 5.06 6.10
N TRP A 143 14.47 5.92 7.11
CA TRP A 143 13.26 6.39 7.79
C TRP A 143 12.25 7.09 6.86
N GLN A 144 12.69 7.74 5.79
CA GLN A 144 11.80 8.46 4.87
C GLN A 144 10.91 7.50 4.08
N ALA A 145 11.50 6.42 3.54
CA ALA A 145 10.77 5.38 2.84
C ALA A 145 9.75 4.72 3.77
N ALA A 146 10.16 4.35 4.99
CA ALA A 146 9.25 3.78 5.98
C ALA A 146 8.11 4.74 6.34
N LEU A 147 8.40 6.03 6.55
CA LEU A 147 7.39 7.03 6.88
C LEU A 147 6.38 7.21 5.74
N ILE A 148 6.83 7.29 4.49
CA ILE A 148 5.95 7.40 3.31
C ILE A 148 5.03 6.18 3.21
N VAL A 149 5.57 4.98 3.39
CA VAL A 149 4.79 3.74 3.38
C VAL A 149 3.73 3.76 4.49
N VAL A 150 4.10 4.12 5.72
CA VAL A 150 3.16 4.21 6.85
C VAL A 150 2.08 5.26 6.60
N LEU A 151 2.44 6.45 6.11
CA LEU A 151 1.49 7.53 5.88
C LEU A 151 0.51 7.20 4.76
N LEU A 152 0.98 6.73 3.59
CA LEU A 152 0.10 6.40 2.47
C LEU A 152 -0.81 5.21 2.78
N SER A 153 -0.25 4.16 3.38
CA SER A 153 -1.02 2.97 3.76
C SER A 153 -1.97 3.29 4.92
N GLY A 154 -1.55 4.14 5.86
CA GLY A 154 -2.37 4.62 6.96
C GLY A 154 -3.54 5.47 6.49
N LEU A 155 -3.34 6.31 5.47
CA LEU A 155 -4.41 7.08 4.83
C LEU A 155 -5.44 6.16 4.18
N ALA A 156 -5.00 5.13 3.43
CA ALA A 156 -5.91 4.14 2.86
C ALA A 156 -6.68 3.38 3.94
N LEU A 157 -5.98 2.94 4.99
CA LEU A 157 -6.58 2.23 6.11
C LEU A 157 -7.63 3.08 6.83
N ALA A 158 -7.28 4.33 7.18
CA ALA A 158 -8.18 5.25 7.84
C ALA A 158 -9.40 5.55 6.97
N ALA A 159 -9.20 5.83 5.68
CA ALA A 159 -10.29 6.09 4.75
C ALA A 159 -11.21 4.87 4.56
N ALA A 160 -10.68 3.64 4.52
CA ALA A 160 -11.50 2.43 4.34
C ALA A 160 -12.19 1.95 5.64
N ALA A 161 -11.58 2.20 6.80
CA ALA A 161 -12.06 1.68 8.09
C ALA A 161 -13.12 2.57 8.77
N VAL A 162 -13.30 3.81 8.33
CA VAL A 162 -14.30 4.71 8.92
C VAL A 162 -15.73 4.26 8.61
N ARG A 163 -16.65 4.52 9.56
CA ARG A 163 -18.07 4.15 9.45
C ARG A 163 -18.75 4.66 8.17
N PRO A 164 -18.54 5.90 7.69
CA PRO A 164 -19.18 6.38 6.47
C PRO A 164 -18.86 5.54 5.23
N THR A 165 -17.67 4.95 5.14
CA THR A 165 -17.29 4.06 4.03
C THR A 165 -17.96 2.70 4.13
N ALA A 166 -18.25 2.22 5.35
CA ALA A 166 -19.10 1.04 5.55
C ALA A 166 -20.57 1.32 5.18
N ASP A 167 -21.08 2.51 5.52
CA ASP A 167 -22.45 2.90 5.14
C ASP A 167 -22.58 3.00 3.61
N TYR A 168 -21.53 3.43 2.92
CA TYR A 168 -21.45 3.53 1.46
C TYR A 168 -21.58 2.15 0.75
N THR A 169 -20.95 1.11 1.27
CA THR A 169 -21.04 -0.26 0.71
C THR A 169 -22.38 -0.92 1.04
N LEU A 170 -22.90 -0.70 2.26
CA LEU A 170 -24.19 -1.25 2.68
C LEU A 170 -25.38 -0.72 1.89
N ALA A 171 -25.35 0.56 1.48
CA ALA A 171 -26.41 1.18 0.67
C ALA A 171 -26.64 0.48 -0.69
N ALA A 172 -25.68 -0.30 -1.21
CA ALA A 172 -25.85 -1.08 -2.43
C ALA A 172 -26.57 -2.42 -2.21
N THR A 173 -26.61 -2.92 -0.96
CA THR A 173 -27.22 -4.20 -0.60
C THR A 173 -28.68 -4.10 -0.16
N GLU A 174 -29.23 -2.89 0.01
CA GLU A 174 -30.66 -2.73 0.33
C GLU A 174 -31.54 -3.13 -0.89
N PRO A 175 -32.41 -4.14 -0.75
CA PRO A 175 -33.32 -4.58 -1.81
C PRO A 175 -34.43 -3.53 -2.00
N GLY A 176 -34.12 -2.48 -2.75
CA GLY A 176 -35.01 -1.35 -3.00
C GLY A 176 -34.37 -0.20 -3.78
N ALA A 177 -33.04 -0.11 -3.85
CA ALA A 177 -32.33 0.91 -4.62
C ALA A 177 -32.26 0.61 -6.14
N GLY A 178 -33.29 -0.06 -6.67
CA GLY A 178 -33.49 -0.19 -8.10
C GLY A 178 -34.14 1.08 -8.64
N SER A 179 -33.47 1.73 -9.58
CA SER A 179 -34.07 2.62 -10.58
C SER A 179 -34.81 3.86 -10.03
N THR A 180 -34.09 4.98 -9.99
CA THR A 180 -34.64 6.21 -10.57
C THR A 180 -33.62 6.79 -11.53
N VAL A 181 -34.06 6.87 -12.78
CA VAL A 181 -33.43 7.47 -13.97
C VAL A 181 -32.62 8.73 -13.67
#